data_AF-A0A401ILM9-F1
#
_entry.id   AF-A0A401ILM9-F1
#
_cell.length_a   1.000
_cell.length_b   1.000
_cell.length_c   1.000
_cell.angle_alpha   90.00
_cell.angle_beta   90.00
_cell.angle_gamma   90.00
#
_symmetry.space_group_name_H-M   'P 1'
#
loop_
_entity.id
_entity.type
_entity.pdbx_description
1 polymer ?
#
loop_
_entity_poly.entity_id
_entity_poly.type
_entity_poly.pdbx_seq_one_letter_code
_entity_poly.pdbx_strand_id
1 'polypeptide(L)' 'MKKNEFYLSNIQECIANIETYTQEGQEIFTQNRMIQDAVIRNFEIIGEATKRLENEFKEAYPDI' A
#
# COMPACT_ATOMS: atom_id res chain seq x y z
N MET A 1 -2.90 -1.21 -19.73
CA MET A 1 -1.51 -0.95 -19.25
C MET A 1 -1.37 0.32 -18.40
N LYS A 2 -1.51 1.55 -18.93
CA LYS A 2 -1.35 2.80 -18.15
C LYS A 2 -2.15 2.87 -16.84
N LYS A 3 -3.34 2.25 -16.82
CA LYS A 3 -4.21 2.19 -15.62
C LYS A 3 -3.63 1.30 -14.52
N ASN A 4 -3.10 0.12 -14.87
CA ASN A 4 -2.48 -0.77 -13.89
C ASN A 4 -1.16 -0.17 -13.38
N GLU A 5 -0.36 0.46 -14.25
CA GLU A 5 0.84 1.21 -13.87
C GLU A 5 0.53 2.29 -12.83
N PHE A 6 -0.56 3.04 -13.01
CA PHE A 6 -1.00 4.04 -12.04
C PHE A 6 -1.32 3.41 -10.67
N TYR A 7 -2.08 2.32 -10.63
CA TYR A 7 -2.40 1.66 -9.35
C TYR A 7 -1.19 1.01 -8.69
N LEU A 8 -0.28 0.43 -9.47
CA LEU A 8 0.98 -0.12 -8.96
C LEU A 8 1.88 0.99 -8.40
N SER A 9 1.95 2.15 -9.05
CA SER A 9 2.67 3.31 -8.53
C SER A 9 2.08 3.79 -7.21
N ASN A 10 0.74 3.86 -7.10
CA ASN A 10 0.09 4.22 -5.84
C ASN A 10 0.38 3.22 -4.72
N ILE A 11 0.37 1.92 -5.05
CA ILE A 11 0.73 0.85 -4.09
C ILE A 11 2.17 1.03 -3.61
N GLN A 12 3.10 1.28 -4.53
CA GLN A 12 4.51 1.51 -4.21
C GLN A 12 4.72 2.72 -3.30
N GLU A 13 4.02 3.83 -3.58
CA GLU A 13 4.05 5.03 -2.73
C GLU A 13 3.51 4.74 -1.33
N CYS A 14 2.39 4.02 -1.23
CA CYS A 14 1.81 3.65 0.06
C CYS A 14 2.75 2.76 0.89
N ILE A 15 3.47 1.83 0.25
CA ILE A 15 4.47 0.99 0.91
C ILE A 15 5.62 1.86 1.45
N ALA A 16 6.17 2.76 0.63
CA ALA A 16 7.24 3.66 1.03
C ALA A 16 6.82 4.57 2.22
N ASN A 17 5.57 5.03 2.22
CA ASN A 17 5.00 5.79 3.34
C ASN A 17 4.94 4.94 4.62
N ILE A 18 4.47 3.70 4.54
CA ILE A 18 4.42 2.78 5.69
C ILE A 18 5.83 2.54 6.25
N GLU A 19 6.81 2.26 5.39
CA GLU A 19 8.21 2.07 5.80
C GLU A 19 8.75 3.32 6.50
N THR A 20 8.48 4.50 5.96
CA THR A 20 8.89 5.78 6.55
C THR A 20 8.24 6.02 7.91
N TYR A 21 6.94 5.76 8.04
CA TYR A 21 6.19 5.97 9.29
C TYR A 21 6.56 4.96 10.39
N THR A 22 7.09 3.80 10.01
CA THR A 22 7.45 2.73 10.94
C THR A 22 8.94 2.64 11.23
N GLN A 23 9.77 3.51 10.62
CA GLN A 23 11.23 3.49 10.74
C GLN A 23 11.74 3.63 12.18
N GLU A 24 11.00 4.32 13.04
CA GLU A 24 11.36 4.55 14.45
C GLU A 24 11.07 3.34 15.35
N GLY A 25 10.49 2.28 14.79
CA GLY A 25 10.27 1.02 15.48
C GLY A 25 8.96 0.93 16.26
N GLN A 26 8.75 -0.24 16.87
CA GLN A 26 7.47 -0.63 17.46
C GLN A 26 7.05 0.26 18.64
N GLU A 27 8.00 0.71 19.46
CA GLU A 27 7.67 1.52 20.65
C GLU A 27 7.04 2.87 20.24
N ILE A 28 7.69 3.59 19.32
CA ILE A 28 7.16 4.85 18.79
C ILE A 28 5.84 4.63 18.05
N PHE A 29 5.75 3.57 17.24
CA PHE A 29 4.52 3.22 16.54
C PHE A 29 3.34 3.00 17.49
N THR A 30 3.53 2.20 18.55
CA THR A 30 2.44 1.85 19.49
C THR A 30 2.00 3.02 20.37
N GLN A 31 2.89 3.99 20.63
CA GLN A 31 2.58 5.20 21.41
C GLN A 31 1.99 6.34 20.56
N ASN A 32 2.17 6.32 19.25
CA ASN A 32 1.69 7.38 18.36
C ASN A 32 0.48 6.95 17.54
N ARG A 33 -0.72 7.35 17.98
CA ARG A 33 -1.99 7.01 17.30
C ARG A 33 -2.07 7.55 15.87
N MET A 34 -1.51 8.74 15.61
CA MET A 34 -1.52 9.34 14.28
C MET A 34 -0.70 8.51 13.28
N ILE A 35 0.44 7.99 13.70
CA ILE A 35 1.26 7.07 12.88
C ILE A 35 0.47 5.79 12.57
N GLN A 36 -0.21 5.21 13.58
CA GLN A 36 -1.04 4.02 13.38
C GLN A 36 -2.15 4.25 12.37
N ASP A 37 -2.91 5.34 12.52
CA ASP A 37 -4.00 5.69 11.61
C ASP A 37 -3.47 5.95 10.19
N ALA A 38 -2.31 6.59 10.04
CA ALA A 38 -1.67 6.80 8.75
C ALA A 38 -1.24 5.48 8.09
N VAL A 39 -0.67 4.53 8.84
CA VAL A 39 -0.29 3.21 8.34
C VAL A 39 -1.53 2.41 7.92
N ILE A 40 -2.58 2.39 8.73
CA ILE A 40 -3.85 1.72 8.41
C ILE A 40 -4.44 2.31 7.12
N ARG A 41 -4.43 3.64 6.98
CA ARG A 41 -4.94 4.31 5.78
C ARG A 41 -4.16 3.92 4.51
N ASN A 42 -2.83 3.80 4.59
CA ASN A 42 -2.03 3.35 3.46
C ASN A 42 -2.35 1.88 3.09
N PHE A 43 -2.57 0.99 4.07
CA PHE A 43 -3.03 -0.37 3.79
C PHE A 43 -4.42 -0.42 3.12
N GLU A 44 -5.35 0.44 3.53
CA GLU A 44 -6.66 0.54 2.87
C GLU A 44 -6.54 0.98 1.41
N ILE A 45 -5.69 1.97 1.13
CA ILE A 45 -5.45 2.46 -0.24
C ILE A 45 -4.84 1.35 -1.10
N ILE A 46 -3.86 0.61 -0.56
CA ILE A 46 -3.29 -0.57 -1.25
C ILE A 46 -4.39 -1.57 -1.56
N GLY A 47 -5.24 -1.92 -0.58
CA GLY A 47 -6.34 -2.86 -0.76
C GLY A 47 -7.39 -2.41 -1.79
N GLU A 48 -7.65 -1.11 -1.91
CA GLU A 48 -8.52 -0.58 -2.96
C GLU A 48 -7.82 -0.61 -4.32
N ALA A 49 -6.54 -0.23 -4.41
CA ALA A 49 -5.78 -0.24 -5.65
C ALA A 49 -5.66 -1.66 -6.25
N THR A 50 -5.44 -2.70 -5.42
CA THR A 50 -5.37 -4.09 -5.88
C THR A 50 -6.70 -4.58 -6.48
N LYS A 51 -7.85 -4.12 -5.95
CA LYS A 51 -9.17 -4.41 -6.53
C LYS A 51 -9.37 -3.75 -7.89
N ARG A 52 -8.70 -2.63 -8.16
CA ARG A 52 -8.83 -1.85 -9.40
C ARG A 52 -7.93 -2.32 -10.54
N LEU A 53 -6.97 -3.19 -10.25
CA LEU A 53 -6.17 -3.88 -11.28
C LEU A 53 -7.08 -4.75 -12.15
N GLU A 54 -6.88 -4.64 -13.47
CA GLU A 54 -7.63 -5.38 -14.49
C GLU A 54 -7.43 -6.90 -14.35
N ASN A 55 -8.46 -7.68 -14.63
CA ASN A 55 -8.39 -9.14 -14.48
C ASN A 55 -7.38 -9.76 -15.44
N GLU A 56 -7.30 -9.27 -16.69
CA GLU A 56 -6.31 -9.78 -17.66
C GLU A 56 -4.88 -9.57 -17.16
N PHE A 57 -4.64 -8.53 -16.35
CA PHE A 57 -3.35 -8.28 -15.75
C PHE A 57 -3.05 -9.27 -14.61
N LYS A 58 -4.04 -9.57 -13.76
CA LYS A 58 -3.87 -10.57 -12.68
C LYS A 58 -3.65 -11.97 -13.26
N GLU A 59 -4.39 -12.32 -14.30
CA GLU A 59 -4.25 -13.61 -14.99
C GLU A 59 -2.90 -13.77 -15.69
N ALA A 60 -2.27 -12.66 -16.12
CA ALA A 60 -0.91 -12.68 -16.66
C ALA A 60 0.16 -12.93 -15.58
N TYR A 61 -0.15 -12.72 -14.31
CA TYR A 61 0.74 -12.93 -13.16
C TYR A 61 0.02 -13.71 -12.04
N PRO A 62 -0.37 -14.98 -12.26
CA PRO A 62 -1.26 -15.70 -11.35
C PRO A 62 -0.59 -16.14 -10.04
N ASP A 63 0.73 -16.13 -9.98
CA ASP A 63 1.53 -16.53 -8.81
C ASP A 63 1.78 -15.36 -7.83
N ILE A 64 1.26 -14.17 -8.13
CA ILE A 64 1.36 -12.94 -7.33
C ILE A 64 -0.03 -12.55 -6.83
#